data_AF-A0A2E1UVV5-F1
#
_entry.id   AF-A0A2E1UVV5-F1
#
_cell.length_a   1.000
_cell.length_b   1.000
_cell.length_c   1.000
_cell.angle_alpha   90.00
_cell.angle_beta   90.00
_cell.angle_gamma   90.00
#
_symmetry.space_group_name_H-M   'P 1'
#
loop_
_entity.id
_entity.type
_entity.pdbx_description
1 polymer ?
#
loop_
_entity_poly.entity_id
_entity_poly.type
_entity_poly.pdbx_seq_one_letter_code
_entity_poly.pdbx_strand_id
1 'polypeptide(L)'
;MKKILFYLIFSSCLINGQKNDTFKWFNPESSKENLIEGQAWPKGVENYYDRLPLKAKIKVNSNVWKLGSQSSGLMIRFRSNSEEIKVRYQTKNKSYSLNHMPATGASGIDLYAIDADGKKLWVSSTFGRSFKDTIQYHYSRLKPNDNYNKFGREYRLYLPLYNE
;
A
#
# COMPACT_ATOMS: atom_id res chain seq x y z
N MET A 1 10.78 43.52 54.66
CA MET A 1 10.14 43.34 53.34
C MET A 1 11.15 42.68 52.40
N LYS A 2 11.10 41.35 52.23
CA LYS A 2 12.02 40.63 51.33
C LYS A 2 11.35 40.47 49.96
N LYS A 3 11.89 41.11 48.93
CA LYS A 3 11.44 40.98 47.54
C LYS A 3 12.01 39.67 46.99
N ILE A 4 11.15 38.70 46.69
CA ILE A 4 11.52 37.45 46.02
C ILE A 4 11.49 37.73 44.51
N LEU A 5 12.65 37.63 43.88
CA LEU A 5 12.82 37.85 42.44
C LEU A 5 12.60 36.51 41.72
N PHE A 6 11.51 36.40 40.95
CA PHE A 6 11.19 35.21 40.15
C PHE A 6 11.90 35.30 38.80
N TYR A 7 12.90 34.45 38.56
CA TYR A 7 13.53 34.31 37.23
C TYR A 7 12.71 33.33 36.38
N LEU A 8 12.06 33.84 35.34
CA LEU A 8 11.39 33.07 34.30
C LEU A 8 12.45 32.48 33.34
N ILE A 9 12.72 31.18 33.47
CA ILE A 9 13.58 30.44 32.54
C ILE A 9 12.76 30.16 31.28
N PHE A 10 13.03 30.92 30.21
CA PHE A 10 12.50 30.67 28.88
C PHE A 10 13.26 29.49 28.26
N SER A 11 12.76 28.26 28.48
CA SER A 11 13.30 27.07 27.84
C SER A 11 12.99 27.15 26.34
N SER A 12 14.02 27.39 25.53
CA SER A 12 13.93 27.41 24.07
C SER A 12 13.57 26.01 23.58
N CYS A 13 12.29 25.82 23.25
CA CYS A 13 11.83 24.62 22.59
C CYS A 13 12.43 24.62 21.18
N LEU A 14 13.39 23.73 20.93
CA LEU A 14 13.94 23.51 19.60
C LEU A 14 12.81 23.04 18.68
N ILE A 15 12.36 23.93 17.80
CA ILE A 15 11.42 23.61 16.73
C ILE A 15 12.19 22.71 15.76
N ASN A 16 12.05 21.39 15.90
CA ASN A 16 12.50 20.47 14.87
C ASN A 16 11.64 20.71 13.62
N GLY A 17 12.23 21.33 12.60
CA GLY A 17 11.59 21.50 11.30
C GLY A 17 11.20 20.16 10.68
N GLN A 18 10.06 20.11 9.99
CA GLN A 18 9.67 18.91 9.23
C GLN A 18 10.76 18.58 8.22
N LYS A 19 11.29 17.37 8.32
CA LYS A 19 12.23 16.81 7.37
C LYS A 19 11.48 16.68 6.03
N ASN A 20 11.88 17.43 5.02
CA ASN A 20 11.33 17.34 3.67
C ASN A 20 11.86 16.09 2.96
N ASP A 21 11.50 14.91 3.46
CA ASP A 21 11.87 13.65 2.80
C ASP A 21 11.06 13.53 1.50
N THR A 22 11.78 13.59 0.36
CA THR A 22 11.18 13.51 -0.97
C THR A 22 10.87 12.04 -1.29
N PHE A 23 9.59 11.71 -1.47
CA PHE A 23 9.19 10.36 -1.86
C PHE A 23 9.50 10.09 -3.33
N LYS A 24 10.15 8.95 -3.61
CA LYS A 24 10.26 8.41 -4.97
C LYS A 24 9.01 7.57 -5.26
N TRP A 25 8.23 7.99 -6.25
CA TRP A 25 7.01 7.30 -6.67
C TRP A 25 7.27 6.33 -7.82
N PHE A 26 6.62 5.17 -7.75
CA PHE A 26 6.65 4.15 -8.80
C PHE A 26 5.21 3.81 -9.19
N ASN A 27 4.91 3.82 -10.49
CA ASN A 27 3.63 3.34 -11.01
C ASN A 27 3.84 1.97 -11.68
N PRO A 28 3.28 0.88 -11.12
CA PRO A 28 3.42 -0.46 -11.68
C PRO A 28 3.04 -0.53 -13.17
N GLU A 29 1.93 0.11 -13.55
CA GLU A 29 1.37 0.10 -14.90
C GLU A 29 2.29 0.77 -15.94
N SER A 30 3.13 1.72 -15.53
CA SER A 30 4.12 2.36 -16.42
C SER A 30 5.38 1.53 -16.66
N SER A 31 5.52 0.37 -16.02
CA SER A 31 6.69 -0.48 -16.14
C SER A 31 6.70 -1.21 -17.49
N LYS A 32 7.90 -1.44 -18.04
CA LYS A 32 8.06 -2.19 -19.31
C LYS A 32 7.55 -3.62 -19.21
N GLU A 33 7.76 -4.23 -18.05
CA GLU A 33 7.33 -5.59 -17.73
C GLU A 33 6.10 -5.56 -16.82
N ASN A 34 5.30 -6.62 -16.87
CA ASN A 34 4.20 -6.78 -15.92
C ASN A 34 4.74 -7.10 -14.52
N LEU A 35 4.42 -6.26 -13.54
CA LEU A 35 4.85 -6.43 -12.14
C LEU A 35 3.78 -7.08 -11.27
N ILE A 36 2.62 -7.43 -11.85
CA ILE A 36 1.54 -8.10 -11.14
C ILE A 36 1.83 -9.60 -11.05
N GLU A 37 1.91 -10.09 -9.83
CA GLU A 37 1.94 -11.51 -9.50
C GLU A 37 0.54 -12.04 -9.20
N GLY A 38 0.33 -13.34 -9.43
CA GLY A 38 -0.97 -13.99 -9.26
C GLY A 38 -1.95 -13.78 -10.42
N GLN A 39 -1.55 -13.04 -11.46
CA GLN A 39 -2.35 -12.81 -12.66
C GLN A 39 -2.12 -13.93 -13.68
N ALA A 40 -3.15 -14.74 -13.96
CA ALA A 40 -3.03 -15.87 -14.88
C ALA A 40 -2.87 -15.46 -16.36
N TRP A 41 -3.36 -14.27 -16.74
CA TRP A 41 -3.26 -13.74 -18.10
C TRP A 41 -2.63 -12.35 -18.11
N PRO A 42 -1.33 -12.24 -17.84
CA PRO A 42 -0.63 -10.94 -17.77
C PRO A 42 -0.60 -10.18 -19.10
N LYS A 43 -0.86 -10.89 -20.20
CA LYS A 43 -1.04 -10.31 -21.55
C LYS A 43 -2.46 -10.57 -22.01
N GLY A 44 -3.13 -9.53 -22.54
CA GLY A 44 -4.46 -9.65 -23.14
C GLY A 44 -5.63 -9.50 -22.16
N VAL A 45 -5.41 -8.88 -21.01
CA VAL A 45 -6.45 -8.30 -20.15
C VAL A 45 -6.96 -6.96 -20.71
N GLU A 46 -8.14 -6.51 -20.27
CA GLU A 46 -8.66 -5.18 -20.66
C GLU A 46 -7.96 -4.06 -19.88
N ASN A 47 -7.80 -4.23 -18.57
CA ASN A 47 -7.09 -3.31 -17.68
C ASN A 47 -5.92 -4.01 -16.98
N TYR A 48 -4.90 -3.24 -16.58
CA TYR A 48 -3.64 -3.77 -16.02
C TYR A 48 -3.84 -4.69 -14.80
N TYR A 49 -4.84 -4.40 -13.96
CA TYR A 49 -5.15 -5.14 -12.74
C TYR A 49 -6.30 -6.17 -12.89
N ASP A 50 -6.78 -6.43 -14.10
CA ASP A 50 -7.85 -7.43 -14.31
C ASP A 50 -7.31 -8.85 -14.16
N ARG A 51 -8.18 -9.77 -13.74
CA ARG A 51 -7.86 -11.19 -13.63
C ARG A 51 -8.29 -12.00 -14.83
N LEU A 52 -9.24 -11.56 -15.64
CA LEU A 52 -9.72 -12.31 -16.81
C LEU A 52 -9.20 -11.70 -18.12
N PRO A 53 -8.83 -12.52 -19.12
CA PRO A 53 -8.40 -12.00 -20.40
C PRO A 53 -9.59 -11.42 -21.16
N LEU A 54 -9.39 -10.38 -21.96
CA LEU A 54 -10.40 -9.70 -22.74
C LEU A 54 -11.23 -10.67 -23.61
N LYS A 55 -10.61 -11.72 -24.16
CA LYS A 55 -11.30 -12.77 -24.94
C LYS A 55 -12.40 -13.50 -24.17
N ALA A 56 -12.39 -13.46 -22.84
CA ALA A 56 -13.42 -14.06 -22.00
C ALA A 56 -14.69 -13.19 -21.90
N LYS A 57 -14.59 -11.88 -22.17
CA LYS A 57 -15.68 -10.90 -22.01
C LYS A 57 -16.98 -11.28 -22.71
N ILE A 58 -16.89 -11.87 -23.91
CA ILE A 58 -18.06 -12.33 -24.68
C ILE A 58 -18.44 -13.79 -24.42
N LYS A 59 -17.64 -14.52 -23.65
CA LYS A 59 -17.80 -15.96 -23.39
C LYS A 59 -18.41 -16.25 -22.02
N VAL A 60 -18.19 -15.35 -21.05
CA VAL A 60 -18.68 -15.52 -19.69
C VAL A 60 -19.88 -14.61 -19.42
N ASN A 61 -20.66 -14.96 -18.40
CA ASN A 61 -21.74 -14.11 -17.92
C ASN A 61 -21.19 -12.73 -17.49
N SER A 62 -21.97 -11.67 -17.71
CA SER A 62 -21.58 -10.29 -17.38
C SER A 62 -21.21 -10.09 -15.91
N ASN A 63 -21.85 -10.80 -14.97
CA ASN A 63 -21.49 -10.77 -13.55
C ASN A 63 -20.12 -11.41 -13.30
N VAL A 64 -19.79 -12.50 -13.99
CA VAL A 64 -18.48 -13.15 -13.91
C VAL A 64 -17.41 -12.24 -14.51
N TRP A 65 -17.70 -11.58 -15.64
CA TRP A 65 -16.80 -10.59 -16.23
C TRP A 65 -16.49 -9.46 -15.23
N LYS A 66 -17.52 -8.90 -14.59
CA LYS A 66 -17.37 -7.84 -13.57
C LYS A 66 -16.58 -8.29 -12.33
N LEU A 67 -16.72 -9.54 -11.89
CA LEU A 67 -15.87 -10.07 -10.81
C LEU A 67 -14.43 -10.32 -11.28
N GLY A 68 -14.25 -10.55 -12.58
CA GLY A 68 -12.95 -10.72 -13.23
C GLY A 68 -12.11 -9.45 -13.28
N SER A 69 -12.73 -8.26 -13.27
CA SER A 69 -12.02 -6.97 -13.21
C SER A 69 -11.57 -6.58 -11.81
N GLN A 70 -11.99 -7.30 -10.77
CA GLN A 70 -11.52 -7.07 -9.39
C GLN A 70 -10.15 -7.74 -9.17
N SER A 71 -9.27 -7.08 -8.43
CA SER A 71 -7.86 -7.46 -8.26
C SER A 71 -7.59 -8.52 -7.17
N SER A 72 -8.60 -9.33 -6.83
CA SER A 72 -8.52 -10.33 -5.78
C SER A 72 -7.41 -11.37 -5.99
N GLY A 73 -6.51 -11.49 -5.01
CA GLY A 73 -5.39 -12.42 -5.07
C GLY A 73 -4.21 -11.97 -5.91
N LEU A 74 -4.29 -10.79 -6.55
CA LEU A 74 -3.16 -10.16 -7.21
C LEU A 74 -2.24 -9.50 -6.19
N MET A 75 -0.94 -9.45 -6.50
CA MET A 75 0.07 -8.93 -5.60
C MET A 75 1.20 -8.24 -6.37
N ILE A 76 1.83 -7.23 -5.76
CA ILE A 76 3.05 -6.59 -6.26
C ILE A 76 4.19 -6.93 -5.31
N ARG A 77 5.28 -7.45 -5.86
CA ARG A 77 6.52 -7.72 -5.12
C ARG A 77 7.57 -6.67 -5.43
N PHE A 78 8.21 -6.14 -4.40
CA PHE A 78 9.31 -5.19 -4.55
C PHE A 78 10.29 -5.28 -3.38
N ARG A 79 11.48 -4.72 -3.55
CA ARG A 79 12.48 -4.60 -2.48
C ARG A 79 12.70 -3.14 -2.11
N SER A 80 12.79 -2.83 -0.83
CA SER A 80 13.04 -1.48 -0.35
C SER A 80 13.84 -1.49 0.93
N ASN A 81 14.78 -0.55 1.05
CA ASN A 81 15.49 -0.23 2.29
C ASN A 81 14.98 1.07 2.93
N SER A 82 13.78 1.52 2.55
CA SER A 82 13.14 2.69 3.13
C SER A 82 12.51 2.38 4.49
N GLU A 83 12.59 3.35 5.41
CA GLU A 83 11.87 3.31 6.69
C GLU A 83 10.38 3.66 6.53
N GLU A 84 9.99 4.16 5.36
CA GLU A 84 8.62 4.52 5.02
C GLU A 84 8.21 4.01 3.63
N ILE A 85 6.98 3.49 3.53
CA ILE A 85 6.35 3.13 2.26
C ILE A 85 4.99 3.83 2.21
N LYS A 86 4.72 4.51 1.09
CA LYS A 86 3.41 5.11 0.81
C LYS A 86 2.83 4.47 -0.44
N VAL A 87 1.56 4.11 -0.36
CA VAL A 87 0.78 3.59 -1.48
C VAL A 87 -0.43 4.49 -1.67
N ARG A 88 -0.72 4.84 -2.93
CA ARG A 88 -1.93 5.56 -3.30
C ARG A 88 -2.52 4.94 -4.54
N TYR A 89 -3.82 4.78 -4.57
CA TYR A 89 -4.54 4.21 -5.71
C TYR A 89 -5.98 4.71 -5.72
N GLN A 90 -6.64 4.53 -6.86
CA GLN A 90 -8.05 4.81 -7.01
C GLN A 90 -8.74 3.51 -7.39
N THR A 91 -9.94 3.33 -6.86
CA THR A 91 -10.85 2.28 -7.31
C THR A 91 -11.99 2.91 -8.09
N LYS A 92 -12.56 2.13 -9.02
CA LYS A 92 -13.71 2.55 -9.82
C LYS A 92 -14.96 2.71 -8.97
N ASN A 93 -15.26 1.75 -8.10
CA ASN A 93 -16.36 1.88 -7.15
C ASN A 93 -15.91 2.69 -5.93
N LYS A 94 -16.69 3.72 -5.58
CA LYS A 94 -16.49 4.58 -4.40
C LYS A 94 -17.19 4.07 -3.14
N SER A 95 -18.00 3.03 -3.26
CA SER A 95 -18.45 2.22 -2.12
C SER A 95 -17.30 1.31 -1.70
N TYR A 96 -16.54 1.73 -0.71
CA TYR A 96 -15.30 1.04 -0.32
C TYR A 96 -15.52 -0.23 0.50
N SER A 97 -16.68 -0.35 1.16
CA SER A 97 -17.05 -1.47 2.04
C SER A 97 -18.28 -2.22 1.53
N LEU A 98 -18.42 -3.47 1.95
CA LEU A 98 -19.65 -4.24 1.84
C LEU A 98 -20.31 -4.33 3.23
N ASN A 99 -21.61 -4.59 3.30
CA ASN A 99 -22.32 -4.70 4.59
C ASN A 99 -21.69 -5.71 5.56
N HIS A 100 -21.01 -6.73 5.03
CA HIS A 100 -20.33 -7.80 5.79
C HIS A 100 -18.79 -7.73 5.70
N MET A 101 -18.22 -6.72 5.04
CA MET A 101 -16.78 -6.60 4.86
C MET A 101 -16.32 -5.14 4.93
N PRO A 102 -15.45 -4.77 5.89
CA PRO A 102 -15.00 -3.40 6.05
C PRO A 102 -14.19 -2.92 4.84
N ALA A 103 -14.03 -1.61 4.69
CA ALA A 103 -13.31 -1.01 3.58
C ALA A 103 -11.88 -1.54 3.42
N THR A 104 -11.22 -1.87 4.53
CA THR A 104 -9.88 -2.48 4.55
C THR A 104 -9.84 -3.89 3.96
N GLY A 105 -10.93 -4.65 4.03
CA GLY A 105 -11.02 -5.99 3.46
C GLY A 105 -11.54 -5.99 2.02
N ALA A 106 -12.47 -5.09 1.69
CA ALA A 106 -13.08 -5.05 0.36
C ALA A 106 -12.24 -4.25 -0.64
N SER A 107 -11.91 -2.99 -0.30
CA SER A 107 -11.19 -2.06 -1.19
C SER A 107 -9.77 -1.76 -0.73
N GLY A 108 -9.33 -2.35 0.38
CA GLY A 108 -8.03 -2.10 0.99
C GLY A 108 -6.91 -2.93 0.39
N ILE A 109 -5.69 -2.61 0.79
CA ILE A 109 -4.47 -3.36 0.48
C ILE A 109 -3.85 -3.92 1.75
N ASP A 110 -3.06 -4.98 1.61
CA ASP A 110 -2.31 -5.59 2.71
C ASP A 110 -0.82 -5.73 2.37
N LEU A 111 0.05 -5.36 3.31
CA LEU A 111 1.49 -5.32 3.09
C LEU A 111 2.19 -6.31 4.03
N TYR A 112 3.02 -7.18 3.45
CA TYR A 112 3.89 -8.07 4.20
C TYR A 112 5.34 -7.77 3.88
N ALA A 113 6.19 -7.73 4.91
CA ALA A 113 7.63 -7.75 4.78
C ALA A 113 8.13 -9.19 4.93
N ILE A 114 9.13 -9.58 4.15
CA ILE A 114 9.85 -10.84 4.30
C ILE A 114 11.16 -10.53 4.99
N ASP A 115 11.37 -11.09 6.18
CA ASP A 115 12.65 -10.96 6.87
C ASP A 115 13.73 -11.87 6.27
N ALA A 116 14.96 -11.72 6.72
CA ALA A 116 16.10 -12.46 6.21
C ALA A 116 16.01 -13.99 6.43
N ASP A 117 15.21 -14.46 7.39
CA ASP A 117 14.94 -15.88 7.64
C ASP A 117 13.74 -16.40 6.80
N GLY A 118 13.14 -15.54 5.98
CA GLY A 118 12.03 -15.88 5.08
C GLY A 118 10.64 -15.81 5.73
N LYS A 119 10.53 -15.31 6.97
CA LYS A 119 9.26 -15.18 7.67
C LYS A 119 8.46 -14.00 7.11
N LYS A 120 7.17 -14.23 6.90
CA LYS A 120 6.20 -13.20 6.51
C LYS A 120 5.76 -12.42 7.74
N LEU A 121 6.05 -11.12 7.75
CA LEU A 121 5.67 -10.19 8.80
C LEU A 121 4.61 -9.24 8.26
N TRP A 122 3.42 -9.27 8.86
CA TRP A 122 2.37 -8.30 8.54
C TRP A 122 2.81 -6.89 8.91
N VAL A 123 2.62 -5.94 8.00
CA VAL A 123 2.99 -4.54 8.17
C VAL A 123 1.73 -3.72 8.38
N SER A 124 1.53 -3.26 9.61
CA SER A 124 0.35 -2.49 9.98
C SER A 124 0.35 -1.08 9.37
N SER A 125 -0.80 -0.66 8.86
CA SER A 125 -1.13 0.72 8.48
C SER A 125 -2.15 1.37 9.42
N THR A 126 -2.22 0.93 10.68
CA THR A 126 -3.36 1.21 11.58
C THR A 126 -3.71 2.71 11.70
N PHE A 127 -2.73 3.61 11.56
CA PHE A 127 -2.95 5.06 11.66
C PHE A 127 -2.64 5.85 10.37
N GLY A 128 -2.24 5.15 9.29
CA GLY A 128 -1.76 5.77 8.06
C GLY A 128 -2.67 5.56 6.85
N ARG A 129 -3.98 5.31 7.04
CA ARG A 129 -4.88 4.99 5.92
C ARG A 129 -6.07 5.94 5.78
N SER A 130 -6.47 6.20 4.54
CA SER A 130 -7.64 7.03 4.21
C SER A 130 -8.37 6.47 3.00
N PHE A 131 -9.71 6.36 3.08
CA PHE A 131 -10.59 5.93 1.99
C PHE A 131 -11.40 7.12 1.49
N LYS A 132 -10.82 7.86 0.54
CA LYS A 132 -11.43 8.99 -0.18
C LYS A 132 -11.19 8.77 -1.67
N ASP A 133 -11.43 9.78 -2.52
CA ASP A 133 -11.25 9.69 -3.99
C ASP A 133 -9.94 9.05 -4.42
N THR A 134 -8.87 9.33 -3.68
CA THR A 134 -7.62 8.57 -3.68
C THR A 134 -7.49 7.84 -2.35
N ILE A 135 -7.44 6.51 -2.39
CA ILE A 135 -7.15 5.68 -1.23
C ILE A 135 -5.65 5.79 -0.96
N GLN A 136 -5.28 5.97 0.30
CA GLN A 136 -3.90 6.15 0.72
C GLN A 136 -3.57 5.23 1.87
N TYR A 137 -2.35 4.71 1.85
CA TYR A 137 -1.72 3.94 2.91
C TYR A 137 -0.31 4.48 3.15
N HIS A 138 0.04 4.68 4.41
CA HIS A 138 1.35 5.11 4.88
C HIS A 138 1.82 4.13 5.94
N TYR A 139 2.87 3.40 5.60
CA TYR A 139 3.60 2.50 6.49
C TYR A 139 4.86 3.22 6.92
N SER A 140 5.02 3.46 8.22
CA SER A 140 6.15 4.18 8.79
C SER A 140 6.86 3.33 9.84
N ARG A 141 8.05 3.76 10.25
CA ARG A 141 8.89 3.06 11.23
C ARG A 141 9.19 1.61 10.81
N LEU A 142 9.34 1.40 9.51
CA LEU A 142 9.76 0.12 8.98
C LEU A 142 11.20 -0.14 9.41
N LYS A 143 11.53 -1.41 9.64
CA LYS A 143 12.91 -1.85 9.84
C LYS A 143 13.43 -2.34 8.49
N PRO A 144 14.10 -1.49 7.70
CA PRO A 144 14.46 -1.84 6.33
C PRO A 144 15.50 -2.95 6.24
N ASN A 145 16.31 -3.11 7.28
CA ASN A 145 17.43 -4.04 7.30
C ASN A 145 17.32 -4.98 8.50
N ASP A 146 17.84 -6.19 8.31
CA ASP A 146 18.11 -7.14 9.40
C ASP A 146 19.60 -7.08 9.75
N ASN A 147 20.01 -7.73 10.84
CA ASN A 147 21.39 -7.64 11.37
C ASN A 147 22.48 -7.89 10.31
N TYR A 148 22.20 -8.75 9.33
CA TYR A 148 23.15 -9.16 8.29
C TYR A 148 22.68 -8.84 6.85
N ASN A 149 21.48 -8.28 6.65
CA ASN A 149 20.96 -7.93 5.33
C ASN A 149 20.75 -6.42 5.20
N LYS A 150 21.64 -5.76 4.43
CA LYS A 150 21.65 -4.29 4.22
C LYS A 150 20.99 -3.84 2.90
N PHE A 151 20.49 -4.78 2.10
CA PHE A 151 19.90 -4.48 0.78
C PHE A 151 18.38 -4.20 0.85
N GLY A 152 17.85 -3.93 2.04
CA GLY A 152 16.40 -3.80 2.22
C GLY A 152 15.68 -5.13 2.38
N ARG A 153 14.39 -5.06 2.69
CA ARG A 153 13.48 -6.21 2.77
C ARG A 153 12.68 -6.37 1.48
N GLU A 154 12.32 -7.61 1.19
CA GLU A 154 11.26 -7.88 0.21
C GLU A 154 9.91 -7.52 0.85
N TYR A 155 9.05 -6.90 0.05
CA TYR A 155 7.69 -6.58 0.39
C TYR A 155 6.74 -7.22 -0.61
N ARG A 156 5.60 -7.69 -0.11
CA ARG A 156 4.49 -8.22 -0.89
C ARG A 156 3.24 -7.43 -0.57
N LEU A 157 2.75 -6.69 -1.56
CA LEU A 157 1.57 -5.84 -1.47
C LEU A 157 0.40 -6.53 -2.16
N TYR A 158 -0.55 -7.04 -1.38
CA TYR A 158 -1.78 -7.63 -1.89
C TYR A 158 -2.79 -6.55 -2.25
N LEU A 159 -3.44 -6.73 -3.40
CA LEU A 159 -4.39 -5.77 -3.98
C LEU A 159 -5.83 -5.97 -3.47
N PRO A 160 -6.74 -4.99 -3.69
CA PRO A 160 -8.13 -5.07 -3.25
C PRO A 160 -8.88 -6.34 -3.67
N LEU A 161 -9.72 -6.85 -2.75
CA LEU A 161 -10.43 -8.11 -2.97
C LEU A 161 -11.73 -7.97 -3.77
N TYR A 162 -12.44 -6.85 -3.60
CA TYR A 162 -13.81 -6.66 -4.11
C TYR A 162 -13.98 -5.33 -4.86
N ASN A 163 -12.90 -4.78 -5.41
CA ASN A 163 -12.96 -3.54 -6.18
C ASN A 163 -12.02 -3.59 -7.40
N GLU A 164 -12.39 -2.80 -8.41
CA GLU A 164 -11.68 -2.57 -9.67
C GLU A 164 -10.74 -1.38 -9.53
#